data_AF-A0A934YI19-F1
#
_entry.id   AF-A0A934YI19-F1
#
_cell.length_a   1.000
_cell.length_b   1.000
_cell.length_c   1.000
_cell.angle_alpha   90.00
_cell.angle_beta   90.00
_cell.angle_gamma   90.00
#
_symmetry.space_group_name_H-M   'P 1'
#
loop_
_entity.id
_entity.type
_entity.pdbx_description
1 polymer ?
#
loop_
_entity_poly.entity_id
_entity_poly.type
_entity_poly.pdbx_seq_one_letter_code
_entity_poly.pdbx_strand_id
1 'polypeptide(L)'
;MRAHRLLALLLLGALVPLAACGTDDGAAPFDPADPNPSATAPPTTTPTVPTLPDAAPADASSAPDASPPSPDASRDAAIDATQPDGSKPDAAPPTPDAGPSPLCLAATPGAYCGNDMMRDADPKVLYQCPGANRAPTSSTPCANGCVVAPAGTADTCAAPATTGTYRLPWRAGTSMRLTQDCNDSCCADHVGDARYAWDFANGGGFPIVAVRGGTVTHLKMNSTRGCGTSSCVNDTNLVVVDHGDGTHATYLHLQGGTLGPGVTCGGTVTRGQVLGTAGTTGWSTGIHLHLQVSRVHAGAPRCECGPTGQGCAANTVPWANFWSSAAYPTVAVSFDEWAAASTCGNRRMAMPPSQN
;
A
#
# COMPACT_ATOMS: atom_id res chain seq x y z
N MET A 1 7.90 -22.11 -88.75
CA MET A 1 6.63 -21.97 -88.02
C MET A 1 6.84 -21.03 -86.84
N ARG A 2 6.29 -19.80 -86.96
CA ARG A 2 5.73 -18.87 -85.95
C ARG A 2 6.54 -18.59 -84.64
N ALA A 3 7.08 -17.39 -84.43
CA ALA A 3 6.42 -16.10 -84.02
C ALA A 3 6.09 -16.10 -82.50
N HIS A 4 6.37 -15.10 -81.65
CA HIS A 4 6.75 -13.68 -81.79
C HIS A 4 7.51 -13.16 -80.53
N ARG A 5 8.08 -11.97 -80.69
CA ARG A 5 8.97 -11.20 -79.80
C ARG A 5 8.27 -10.52 -78.61
N LEU A 6 9.09 -10.20 -77.60
CA LEU A 6 8.91 -9.20 -76.54
C LEU A 6 8.17 -7.92 -77.00
N LEU A 7 7.26 -7.41 -76.16
CA LEU A 7 7.14 -5.97 -75.90
C LEU A 7 6.51 -5.69 -74.52
N ALA A 8 6.94 -4.55 -73.97
CA ALA A 8 6.71 -3.91 -72.67
C ALA A 8 5.28 -3.91 -72.09
N LEU A 9 5.22 -3.90 -70.75
CA LEU A 9 4.16 -3.18 -70.02
C LEU A 9 4.72 -2.60 -68.71
N LEU A 10 4.91 -1.28 -68.72
CA LEU A 10 5.11 -0.42 -67.55
C LEU A 10 3.94 0.55 -67.60
N LEU A 11 3.06 0.57 -66.59
CA LEU A 11 2.41 1.75 -66.00
C LEU A 11 1.17 1.38 -65.14
N LEU A 12 1.10 2.07 -63.99
CA LEU A 12 -0.05 2.32 -63.10
C LEU A 12 -0.48 1.19 -62.15
N GLY A 13 0.07 1.26 -60.93
CA GLY A 13 -0.52 0.63 -59.75
C GLY A 13 -1.87 1.26 -59.41
N ALA A 14 -2.87 0.41 -59.21
CA ALA A 14 -4.21 0.82 -58.81
C ALA A 14 -4.22 1.26 -57.34
N LEU A 15 -4.69 2.49 -57.13
CA LEU A 15 -5.21 3.01 -55.87
C LEU A 15 -6.38 2.12 -55.40
N VAL A 16 -6.28 1.58 -54.19
CA VAL A 16 -7.42 1.03 -53.46
C VAL A 16 -8.06 2.18 -52.68
N PRO A 17 -9.36 2.44 -52.80
CA PRO A 17 -10.01 3.52 -52.08
C PRO A 17 -10.18 3.16 -50.60
N LEU A 18 -9.85 4.13 -49.73
CA LEU A 18 -10.33 4.21 -48.36
C LEU A 18 -11.85 4.09 -48.36
N ALA A 19 -12.39 3.05 -47.73
CA ALA A 19 -13.81 2.98 -47.42
C ALA A 19 -14.11 3.98 -46.29
N ALA A 20 -14.92 4.97 -46.62
CA ALA A 20 -15.53 5.91 -45.71
C ALA A 20 -16.50 5.16 -44.76
N CYS A 21 -16.39 5.42 -43.46
CA CYS A 21 -17.46 5.12 -42.51
C CYS A 21 -18.54 6.19 -42.65
N GLY A 22 -19.77 5.74 -42.87
CA GLY A 22 -20.96 6.58 -42.94
C GLY A 22 -21.27 7.25 -41.60
N THR A 23 -21.70 8.51 -41.71
CA THR A 23 -22.43 9.26 -40.70
C THR A 23 -23.89 8.82 -40.73
N ASP A 24 -24.44 8.43 -39.58
CA ASP A 24 -25.85 8.63 -39.29
C ASP A 24 -26.03 8.99 -37.81
N ASP A 25 -26.88 9.99 -37.61
CA ASP A 25 -27.03 10.87 -36.48
C ASP A 25 -27.72 10.23 -35.27
N GLY A 26 -27.35 10.65 -34.05
CA GLY A 26 -28.14 10.28 -32.87
C GLY A 26 -27.56 10.47 -31.46
N ALA A 27 -26.64 11.39 -31.20
CA ALA A 27 -26.35 11.82 -29.83
C ALA A 27 -25.80 13.25 -29.83
N ALA A 28 -26.55 14.18 -29.24
CA ALA A 28 -26.14 15.58 -29.11
C ALA A 28 -24.88 15.71 -28.24
N PRO A 29 -23.96 16.64 -28.56
CA PRO A 29 -22.80 16.93 -27.72
C PRO A 29 -23.22 17.59 -26.41
N PHE A 30 -22.57 17.18 -25.31
CA PHE A 30 -22.77 17.72 -23.97
C PHE A 30 -22.23 19.16 -23.91
N ASP A 31 -23.13 20.13 -23.73
CA ASP A 31 -22.81 21.55 -23.56
C ASP A 31 -22.45 21.81 -22.07
N PRO A 32 -21.26 22.36 -21.75
CA PRO A 32 -20.85 22.61 -20.37
C PRO A 32 -21.46 23.88 -19.73
N ALA A 33 -22.54 24.47 -20.28
CA ALA A 33 -23.08 25.75 -19.83
C ALA A 33 -24.59 25.80 -19.47
N ASP A 34 -25.26 24.69 -19.13
CA ASP A 34 -26.69 24.75 -18.72
C ASP A 34 -26.93 24.32 -17.25
N PRO A 35 -27.40 25.22 -16.36
CA PRO A 35 -27.71 24.91 -14.97
C PRO A 35 -29.12 24.34 -14.85
N ASN A 36 -29.22 23.03 -14.61
CA ASN A 36 -30.29 22.30 -13.91
C ASN A 36 -31.73 22.90 -13.88
N PRO A 37 -32.75 22.23 -14.44
CA PRO A 37 -34.12 22.40 -13.99
C PRO A 37 -34.55 21.29 -13.03
N SER A 38 -34.70 21.69 -11.76
CA SER A 38 -35.77 21.29 -10.83
C SER A 38 -36.10 19.79 -10.64
N ALA A 39 -35.72 19.26 -9.47
CA ALA A 39 -36.48 18.22 -8.79
C ALA A 39 -36.78 18.67 -7.35
N THR A 40 -38.06 18.78 -7.05
CA THR A 40 -38.67 19.21 -5.78
C THR A 40 -38.46 18.15 -4.69
N ALA A 41 -37.97 18.55 -3.51
CA ALA A 41 -37.84 17.68 -2.33
C ALA A 41 -39.04 17.88 -1.36
N PRO A 42 -39.58 16.81 -0.73
CA PRO A 42 -40.53 16.92 0.37
C PRO A 42 -39.83 17.12 1.73
N PRO A 43 -40.54 17.61 2.78
CA PRO A 43 -39.93 18.24 3.95
C PRO A 43 -39.28 17.26 4.94
N THR A 44 -38.21 17.73 5.55
CA THR A 44 -37.44 17.08 6.62
C THR A 44 -38.13 17.23 7.98
N THR A 45 -38.28 16.12 8.71
CA THR A 45 -38.60 16.10 10.14
C THR A 45 -37.32 15.84 10.94
N THR A 46 -36.93 16.80 11.77
CA THR A 46 -35.79 16.73 12.70
C THR A 46 -36.18 16.00 13.99
N PRO A 47 -35.36 15.09 14.53
CA PRO A 47 -35.42 14.75 15.94
C PRO A 47 -34.32 15.45 16.74
N THR A 48 -34.76 16.12 17.80
CA THR A 48 -34.00 16.81 18.84
C THR A 48 -33.23 15.81 19.72
N VAL A 49 -31.96 16.11 20.04
CA VAL A 49 -31.17 15.39 21.06
C VAL A 49 -30.88 16.34 22.23
N PRO A 50 -30.99 15.92 23.51
CA PRO A 50 -30.85 16.80 24.66
C PRO A 50 -29.38 17.04 25.05
N THR A 51 -29.12 18.28 25.49
CA THR A 51 -27.86 18.78 26.05
C THR A 51 -27.74 18.53 27.55
N LEU A 52 -26.52 18.23 28.04
CA LEU A 52 -26.07 18.41 29.43
C LEU A 52 -24.54 18.69 29.45
N PRO A 53 -23.99 19.31 30.52
CA PRO A 53 -23.26 20.58 30.39
C PRO A 53 -21.74 20.53 30.63
N ASP A 54 -21.13 21.70 30.36
CA ASP A 54 -19.72 22.11 30.43
C ASP A 54 -18.94 21.77 31.70
N ALA A 55 -17.64 21.52 31.51
CA ALA A 55 -16.60 21.77 32.50
C ALA A 55 -15.49 22.64 31.86
N ALA A 56 -15.22 23.77 32.51
CA ALA A 56 -14.28 24.82 32.13
C ALA A 56 -12.80 24.46 32.41
N PRO A 57 -11.81 25.26 31.91
CA PRO A 57 -10.44 24.82 31.68
C PRO A 57 -9.46 25.20 32.81
N ALA A 58 -8.27 24.60 32.81
CA ALA A 58 -7.13 25.04 33.61
C ALA A 58 -5.90 25.35 32.72
N ASP A 59 -5.51 26.62 32.82
CA ASP A 59 -4.27 27.33 32.48
C ASP A 59 -3.06 26.58 31.88
N ALA A 60 -2.54 27.19 30.81
CA ALA A 60 -1.17 27.02 30.34
C ALA A 60 -0.47 28.40 30.30
N SER A 61 0.66 28.52 30.99
CA SER A 61 1.59 29.62 30.73
C SER A 61 3.04 29.16 30.84
N SER A 62 3.85 29.74 29.95
CA SER A 62 5.30 29.96 30.04
C SER A 62 6.23 28.92 29.37
N ALA A 63 6.65 29.29 28.15
CA ALA A 63 7.94 28.93 27.55
C ALA A 63 9.09 29.68 28.27
N PRO A 64 10.41 29.42 28.01
CA PRO A 64 11.00 29.78 26.73
C PRO A 64 12.13 28.87 26.18
N ASP A 65 12.42 29.21 24.93
CA ASP A 65 13.46 28.88 23.95
C ASP A 65 14.93 28.87 24.44
N ALA A 66 15.79 28.07 23.81
CA ALA A 66 17.18 28.41 23.40
C ALA A 66 18.02 27.17 22.96
N SER A 67 18.61 27.27 21.76
CA SER A 67 19.66 26.43 21.18
C SER A 67 20.96 26.36 22.01
N PRO A 68 21.88 25.42 21.69
CA PRO A 68 23.31 25.67 21.88
C PRO A 68 24.19 25.35 20.64
N PRO A 69 25.33 26.05 20.46
CA PRO A 69 26.46 25.59 19.66
C PRO A 69 27.63 25.06 20.52
N SER A 70 28.48 24.21 19.93
CA SER A 70 29.79 23.78 20.45
C SER A 70 30.80 24.93 20.54
N PRO A 71 31.93 24.82 21.29
CA PRO A 71 33.17 24.26 20.70
C PRO A 71 34.20 23.58 21.67
N ASP A 72 34.99 22.67 21.06
CA ASP A 72 36.47 22.51 21.00
C ASP A 72 37.45 22.38 22.21
N ALA A 73 38.41 21.47 21.98
CA ALA A 73 39.85 21.40 22.29
C ALA A 73 40.46 21.44 23.72
N SER A 74 41.04 20.28 24.06
CA SER A 74 42.48 20.06 24.34
C SER A 74 43.10 20.28 25.73
N ARG A 75 43.92 19.27 26.12
CA ARG A 75 45.27 19.30 26.75
C ARG A 75 45.47 18.48 28.03
N ASP A 76 46.28 17.45 27.87
CA ASP A 76 47.49 17.06 28.62
C ASP A 76 47.53 17.09 30.15
N ALA A 77 47.77 15.92 30.75
CA ALA A 77 48.79 15.76 31.79
C ALA A 77 49.34 14.32 31.81
N ALA A 78 50.66 14.22 31.68
CA ALA A 78 51.45 13.00 31.72
C ALA A 78 51.75 12.54 33.16
N ILE A 79 51.93 11.23 33.36
CA ILE A 79 52.84 10.68 34.39
C ILE A 79 53.63 9.52 33.77
N ASP A 80 54.95 9.65 33.87
CA ASP A 80 56.03 8.74 33.52
C ASP A 80 56.33 7.78 34.68
N ALA A 81 56.62 6.50 34.40
CA ALA A 81 57.77 5.76 34.92
C ALA A 81 57.75 4.25 34.59
N THR A 82 58.80 3.81 33.89
CA THR A 82 59.53 2.52 34.02
C THR A 82 58.96 1.20 33.43
N GLN A 83 59.72 0.65 32.46
CA GLN A 83 59.76 -0.74 31.94
C GLN A 83 60.83 -1.56 32.72
N PRO A 84 61.08 -2.90 32.58
CA PRO A 84 60.75 -3.81 31.45
C PRO A 84 60.45 -5.31 31.77
N ASP A 85 60.20 -6.05 30.67
CA ASP A 85 60.40 -7.51 30.41
C ASP A 85 59.34 -8.54 30.86
N GLY A 86 59.01 -9.45 29.94
CA GLY A 86 58.11 -10.59 30.16
C GLY A 86 57.47 -11.12 28.88
N SER A 87 58.16 -12.00 28.17
CA SER A 87 57.72 -12.74 26.99
C SER A 87 56.36 -13.44 27.18
N LYS A 88 55.40 -13.23 26.26
CA LYS A 88 54.16 -14.03 26.15
C LYS A 88 53.89 -14.35 24.67
N PRO A 89 53.55 -15.60 24.31
CA PRO A 89 53.38 -16.00 22.91
C PRO A 89 52.13 -15.36 22.28
N ASP A 90 52.24 -15.08 20.97
CA ASP A 90 51.24 -14.42 20.14
C ASP A 90 49.86 -15.07 20.27
N ALA A 91 48.91 -14.30 20.83
CA ALA A 91 47.51 -14.63 20.80
C ALA A 91 46.98 -14.43 19.37
N ALA A 92 46.22 -15.41 18.89
CA ALA A 92 45.46 -15.33 17.64
C ALA A 92 44.63 -14.04 17.58
N PRO A 93 44.41 -13.45 16.39
CA PRO A 93 43.66 -12.21 16.24
C PRO A 93 42.24 -12.36 16.84
N PRO A 94 41.72 -11.34 17.55
CA PRO A 94 40.37 -11.39 18.09
C PRO A 94 39.37 -11.56 16.94
N THR A 95 38.44 -12.51 17.11
CA THR A 95 37.24 -12.60 16.28
C THR A 95 36.50 -11.26 16.32
N PRO A 96 35.89 -10.80 15.20
CA PRO A 96 35.08 -9.58 15.24
C PRO A 96 33.99 -9.74 16.30
N ASP A 97 33.91 -8.78 17.22
CA ASP A 97 32.93 -8.75 18.31
C ASP A 97 31.54 -9.04 17.73
N ALA A 98 30.97 -10.18 18.14
CA ALA A 98 29.55 -10.42 18.00
C ALA A 98 28.87 -9.29 18.79
N GLY A 99 27.98 -8.54 18.13
CA GLY A 99 27.15 -7.55 18.81
C GLY A 99 26.41 -8.17 20.02
N PRO A 100 25.80 -7.32 20.88
CA PRO A 100 25.15 -7.80 22.09
C PRO A 100 24.18 -8.96 21.79
N SER A 101 24.25 -10.02 22.59
CA SER A 101 23.42 -11.21 22.40
C SER A 101 21.95 -10.91 22.77
N PRO A 102 20.98 -11.51 22.06
CA PRO A 102 19.56 -11.25 22.28
C PRO A 102 19.14 -11.61 23.71
N LEU A 103 18.34 -10.75 24.34
CA LEU A 103 17.87 -10.91 25.72
C LEU A 103 16.34 -10.81 25.82
N CYS A 104 15.73 -11.76 26.54
CA CYS A 104 14.30 -11.74 26.86
C CYS A 104 13.99 -10.68 27.91
N LEU A 105 13.02 -9.81 27.63
CA LEU A 105 12.50 -8.81 28.57
C LEU A 105 11.13 -9.24 29.15
N ALA A 106 10.42 -10.15 28.48
CA ALA A 106 9.12 -10.65 28.93
C ALA A 106 9.20 -11.35 30.29
N ALA A 107 8.34 -10.97 31.23
CA ALA A 107 8.25 -11.61 32.54
C ALA A 107 7.74 -13.06 32.46
N THR A 108 6.85 -13.34 31.51
CA THR A 108 6.23 -14.65 31.31
C THR A 108 7.00 -15.46 30.27
N PRO A 109 7.17 -16.78 30.47
CA PRO A 109 7.70 -17.65 29.42
C PRO A 109 6.78 -17.69 28.19
N GLY A 110 7.34 -17.70 26.99
CA GLY A 110 6.56 -17.67 25.76
C GLY A 110 7.41 -17.48 24.51
N ALA A 111 6.74 -17.48 23.35
CA ALA A 111 7.36 -17.14 22.08
C ALA A 111 7.20 -15.63 21.83
N TYR A 112 8.30 -14.96 21.46
CA TYR A 112 8.36 -13.52 21.25
C TYR A 112 9.16 -13.20 19.99
N CYS A 113 8.65 -12.30 19.15
CA CYS A 113 9.39 -11.74 18.04
C CYS A 113 10.55 -10.88 18.56
N GLY A 114 11.65 -10.75 17.81
CA GLY A 114 12.80 -9.95 18.27
C GLY A 114 12.51 -8.46 18.51
N ASN A 115 11.36 -7.96 18.07
CA ASN A 115 10.85 -6.62 18.32
C ASN A 115 9.73 -6.55 19.38
N ASP A 116 9.36 -7.67 20.01
CA ASP A 116 8.41 -7.70 21.13
C ASP A 116 9.07 -8.28 22.38
N MET A 117 9.11 -7.51 23.46
CA MET A 117 9.69 -7.93 24.74
C MET A 117 11.08 -8.59 24.63
N MET A 118 11.89 -8.13 23.69
CA MET A 118 13.26 -8.59 23.44
C MET A 118 14.20 -7.39 23.29
N ARG A 119 15.47 -7.57 23.64
CA ARG A 119 16.56 -6.60 23.40
C ARG A 119 17.62 -7.25 22.51
N ASP A 120 18.24 -6.45 21.64
CA ASP A 120 19.37 -6.87 20.81
C ASP A 120 19.02 -8.10 19.92
N ALA A 121 17.77 -8.14 19.43
CA ALA A 121 17.20 -9.28 18.72
C ALA A 121 16.68 -8.88 17.32
N ASP A 122 16.66 -9.83 16.39
CA ASP A 122 16.20 -9.60 15.02
C ASP A 122 14.65 -9.63 14.97
N PRO A 123 13.97 -8.56 14.53
CA PRO A 123 12.52 -8.51 14.40
C PRO A 123 11.89 -9.63 13.54
N LYS A 124 12.67 -10.29 12.67
CA LYS A 124 12.21 -11.38 11.80
C LYS A 124 12.38 -12.77 12.42
N VAL A 125 12.85 -12.86 13.65
CA VAL A 125 13.12 -14.14 14.32
C VAL A 125 12.15 -14.29 15.51
N LEU A 126 11.56 -15.48 15.63
CA LEU A 126 10.76 -15.88 16.77
C LEU A 126 11.67 -16.53 17.82
N TYR A 127 11.71 -15.98 19.03
CA TYR A 127 12.54 -16.42 20.14
C TYR A 127 11.68 -17.10 21.21
N GLN A 128 12.15 -18.22 21.75
CA GLN A 128 11.52 -18.86 22.90
C GLN A 128 12.16 -18.33 24.18
N CYS A 129 11.39 -17.60 24.99
CA CYS A 129 11.86 -16.99 26.21
C CYS A 129 11.47 -17.79 27.45
N PRO A 130 12.43 -18.07 28.35
CA PRO A 130 12.14 -18.72 29.63
C PRO A 130 11.73 -17.73 30.74
N GLY A 131 11.78 -16.43 30.48
CA GLY A 131 11.46 -15.34 31.42
C GLY A 131 12.42 -14.16 31.33
N ALA A 132 12.15 -13.10 32.10
CA ALA A 132 12.83 -11.83 31.97
C ALA A 132 14.32 -11.90 32.34
N ASN A 133 15.13 -11.10 31.63
CA ASN A 133 16.58 -11.00 31.76
C ASN A 133 17.33 -12.32 31.55
N ARG A 134 16.77 -13.23 30.73
CA ARG A 134 17.42 -14.49 30.35
C ARG A 134 17.66 -14.54 28.85
N ALA A 135 18.66 -15.31 28.45
CA ALA A 135 18.87 -15.65 27.05
C ALA A 135 17.70 -16.51 26.53
N PRO A 136 17.30 -16.35 25.26
CA PRO A 136 16.29 -17.21 24.65
C PRO A 136 16.78 -18.67 24.60
N THR A 137 15.89 -19.63 24.83
CA THR A 137 16.21 -21.06 24.79
C THR A 137 16.32 -21.60 23.37
N SER A 138 15.65 -20.96 22.42
CA SER A 138 15.79 -21.23 20.99
C SER A 138 15.33 -20.03 20.17
N SER A 139 15.70 -20.02 18.89
CA SER A 139 15.27 -19.00 17.93
C SER A 139 14.93 -19.66 16.59
N THR A 140 13.91 -19.13 15.91
CA THR A 140 13.45 -19.60 14.60
C THR A 140 13.31 -18.40 13.67
N PRO A 141 14.15 -18.26 12.64
CA PRO A 141 13.95 -17.26 11.60
C PRO A 141 12.60 -17.46 10.92
N CYS A 142 11.75 -16.44 10.94
CA CYS A 142 10.46 -16.47 10.28
C CYS A 142 10.64 -16.03 8.83
N ALA A 143 10.51 -16.98 7.90
CA ALA A 143 10.70 -16.74 6.46
C ALA A 143 9.84 -15.58 5.92
N ASN A 144 8.67 -15.32 6.51
CA ASN A 144 7.71 -14.31 6.08
C ASN A 144 7.52 -13.19 7.12
N GLY A 145 8.47 -13.04 8.03
CA GLY A 145 8.37 -12.13 9.18
C GLY A 145 7.69 -12.79 10.39
N CYS A 146 7.92 -12.18 11.55
CA CYS A 146 7.35 -12.61 12.82
C CYS A 146 6.11 -11.75 13.13
N VAL A 147 5.06 -12.37 13.66
CA VAL A 147 3.77 -11.75 13.99
C VAL A 147 3.65 -11.65 15.50
N VAL A 148 3.62 -10.40 15.99
CA VAL A 148 3.41 -10.09 17.40
C VAL A 148 1.94 -10.27 17.75
N ALA A 149 1.67 -11.08 18.76
CA ALA A 149 0.34 -11.34 19.28
C ALA A 149 -0.05 -10.32 20.36
N PRO A 150 -1.35 -10.20 20.73
CA PRO A 150 -1.75 -9.36 21.86
C PRO A 150 -1.02 -9.74 23.16
N ALA A 151 -0.77 -8.76 24.02
CA ALA A 151 -0.07 -8.96 25.29
C ALA A 151 -0.61 -10.17 26.08
N GLY A 152 0.30 -11.06 26.49
CA GLY A 152 -0.04 -12.31 27.18
C GLY A 152 -0.33 -13.49 26.26
N THR A 153 -0.30 -13.32 24.94
CA THR A 153 -0.37 -14.39 23.94
C THR A 153 1.02 -14.60 23.32
N ALA A 154 1.33 -15.83 22.91
CA ALA A 154 2.60 -16.13 22.25
C ALA A 154 2.61 -15.64 20.81
N ASP A 155 3.73 -15.08 20.39
CA ASP A 155 3.99 -14.66 19.01
C ASP A 155 4.15 -15.87 18.08
N THR A 156 3.98 -15.63 16.79
CA THR A 156 4.05 -16.69 15.78
C THR A 156 4.83 -16.24 14.56
N CYS A 157 5.45 -17.17 13.85
CA CYS A 157 5.94 -16.84 12.51
C CYS A 157 4.74 -16.62 11.59
N ALA A 158 4.79 -15.56 10.78
CA ALA A 158 3.80 -15.33 9.75
C ALA A 158 3.73 -16.60 8.87
N ALA A 159 2.51 -17.09 8.69
CA ALA A 159 2.24 -18.10 7.70
C ALA A 159 2.82 -17.62 6.36
N PRO A 160 3.30 -18.53 5.49
CA PRO A 160 3.57 -18.18 4.10
C PRO A 160 2.37 -17.40 3.59
N ALA A 161 2.60 -16.15 3.16
CA ALA A 161 1.62 -15.48 2.33
C ALA A 161 1.35 -16.48 1.21
N THR A 162 0.11 -16.97 1.13
CA THR A 162 -0.26 -17.95 0.12
C THR A 162 0.32 -17.42 -1.18
N THR A 163 1.20 -18.20 -1.80
CA THR A 163 1.67 -18.02 -3.17
C THR A 163 0.50 -18.27 -4.10
N GLY A 164 -0.57 -17.52 -3.89
CA GLY A 164 -1.73 -17.41 -4.73
C GLY A 164 -1.42 -16.31 -5.73
N THR A 165 -1.66 -16.63 -6.97
CA THR A 165 -1.94 -15.68 -8.03
C THR A 165 -2.96 -14.63 -7.57
N TYR A 166 -2.82 -13.43 -8.13
CA TYR A 166 -3.79 -12.36 -7.91
C TYR A 166 -5.14 -12.75 -8.51
N ARG A 167 -6.23 -12.33 -7.88
CA ARG A 167 -7.60 -12.41 -8.43
C ARG A 167 -8.23 -11.03 -8.50
N LEU A 168 -9.21 -10.87 -9.36
CA LEU A 168 -9.89 -9.60 -9.55
C LEU A 168 -10.55 -9.09 -8.24
N PRO A 169 -10.45 -7.79 -7.92
CA PRO A 169 -10.76 -7.22 -6.59
C PRO A 169 -12.26 -7.11 -6.23
N TRP A 170 -13.13 -7.96 -6.77
CA TRP A 170 -14.56 -8.02 -6.44
C TRP A 170 -15.06 -9.45 -6.30
N ARG A 171 -16.24 -9.62 -5.69
CA ARG A 171 -16.90 -10.93 -5.53
C ARG A 171 -17.36 -11.50 -6.88
N ALA A 172 -17.35 -12.82 -7.01
CA ALA A 172 -17.93 -13.53 -8.14
C ALA A 172 -19.38 -13.08 -8.42
N GLY A 173 -19.72 -13.01 -9.70
CA GLY A 173 -21.03 -12.52 -10.17
C GLY A 173 -21.15 -10.99 -10.27
N THR A 174 -20.15 -10.22 -9.83
CA THR A 174 -20.15 -8.75 -10.01
C THR A 174 -19.64 -8.39 -11.40
N SER A 175 -20.46 -7.69 -12.19
CA SER A 175 -20.04 -7.11 -13.47
C SER A 175 -19.22 -5.85 -13.23
N MET A 176 -18.08 -5.74 -13.92
CA MET A 176 -17.14 -4.63 -13.75
C MET A 176 -16.62 -4.14 -15.10
N ARG A 177 -16.28 -2.85 -15.19
CA ARG A 177 -15.58 -2.27 -16.33
C ARG A 177 -14.22 -1.75 -15.91
N LEU A 178 -13.22 -1.96 -16.76
CA LEU A 178 -11.97 -1.22 -16.74
C LEU A 178 -12.24 0.16 -17.35
N THR A 179 -12.07 1.21 -16.54
CA THR A 179 -12.29 2.60 -16.96
C THR A 179 -11.00 3.28 -17.35
N GLN A 180 -9.90 2.98 -16.67
CA GLN A 180 -8.54 3.43 -17.02
C GLN A 180 -7.59 2.23 -16.89
N ASP A 181 -6.84 1.93 -17.96
CA ASP A 181 -5.92 0.80 -18.04
C ASP A 181 -4.54 1.17 -17.50
N CYS A 182 -3.66 0.19 -17.43
CA CYS A 182 -2.24 0.44 -17.22
C CYS A 182 -1.65 1.18 -18.42
N ASN A 183 -0.70 2.10 -18.16
CA ASN A 183 -0.04 2.94 -19.17
C ASN A 183 -1.03 3.68 -20.09
N ASP A 184 -2.10 4.27 -19.52
CA ASP A 184 -3.18 4.93 -20.26
C ASP A 184 -2.75 6.28 -20.87
N SER A 185 -1.91 6.19 -21.90
CA SER A 185 -1.19 7.31 -22.48
C SER A 185 -2.07 8.26 -23.28
N CYS A 186 -3.32 7.89 -23.61
CA CYS A 186 -4.21 8.79 -24.34
C CYS A 186 -4.63 10.01 -23.50
N CYS A 187 -4.52 9.90 -22.17
CA CYS A 187 -4.87 10.96 -21.23
C CYS A 187 -3.74 11.29 -20.24
N ALA A 188 -2.56 10.66 -20.41
CA ALA A 188 -1.44 10.71 -19.44
C ALA A 188 -1.82 10.20 -18.04
N ASP A 189 -2.81 9.32 -17.96
CA ASP A 189 -3.21 8.64 -16.74
C ASP A 189 -2.42 7.33 -16.61
N HIS A 190 -2.08 6.95 -15.37
CA HIS A 190 -1.31 5.73 -15.09
C HIS A 190 -0.08 5.57 -15.99
N VAL A 191 0.77 6.59 -16.12
CA VAL A 191 2.04 6.52 -16.88
C VAL A 191 3.25 6.58 -15.95
N GLY A 192 4.45 6.32 -16.47
CA GLY A 192 5.70 6.42 -15.71
C GLY A 192 5.74 5.44 -14.53
N ASP A 193 5.96 5.95 -13.33
CA ASP A 193 6.04 5.12 -12.11
C ASP A 193 4.69 4.50 -11.73
N ALA A 194 3.58 5.12 -12.15
CA ALA A 194 2.21 4.65 -11.94
C ALA A 194 1.72 3.69 -13.04
N ARG A 195 2.63 3.25 -13.94
CA ARG A 195 2.24 2.57 -15.17
C ARG A 195 1.41 1.30 -15.03
N TYR A 196 1.43 0.62 -13.89
CA TYR A 196 0.63 -0.57 -13.60
C TYR A 196 -0.40 -0.30 -12.49
N ALA A 197 -1.17 0.77 -12.68
CA ALA A 197 -2.41 1.04 -11.98
C ALA A 197 -3.62 0.80 -12.90
N TRP A 198 -4.78 0.54 -12.31
CA TRP A 198 -6.03 0.29 -13.00
C TRP A 198 -7.21 0.86 -12.23
N ASP A 199 -8.14 1.46 -12.96
CA ASP A 199 -9.42 1.90 -12.41
C ASP A 199 -10.57 1.03 -12.87
N PHE A 200 -11.39 0.63 -11.91
CA PHE A 200 -12.55 -0.24 -12.11
C PHE A 200 -13.83 0.39 -11.58
N ALA A 201 -14.90 0.36 -12.37
CA ALA A 201 -16.21 0.87 -11.99
C ALA A 201 -17.37 0.03 -12.53
N ASN A 202 -18.51 0.07 -11.81
CA ASN A 202 -19.76 -0.58 -12.23
C ASN A 202 -20.99 0.35 -12.15
N GLY A 203 -20.77 1.67 -12.01
CA GLY A 203 -21.84 2.67 -11.91
C GLY A 203 -22.34 2.96 -10.49
N GLY A 204 -21.82 2.27 -9.47
CA GLY A 204 -22.13 2.54 -8.06
C GLY A 204 -21.05 2.03 -7.11
N GLY A 205 -21.31 2.07 -5.81
CA GLY A 205 -20.44 1.47 -4.81
C GLY A 205 -20.53 -0.06 -4.85
N PHE A 206 -19.40 -0.75 -4.69
CA PHE A 206 -19.34 -2.21 -4.69
C PHE A 206 -18.33 -2.73 -3.66
N PRO A 207 -18.53 -3.93 -3.07
CA PRO A 207 -17.56 -4.53 -2.17
C PRO A 207 -16.24 -4.82 -2.89
N ILE A 208 -15.15 -4.28 -2.35
CA ILE A 208 -13.79 -4.55 -2.77
C ILE A 208 -13.24 -5.68 -1.91
N VAL A 209 -12.61 -6.66 -2.54
CA VAL A 209 -11.95 -7.79 -1.86
C VAL A 209 -10.45 -7.79 -2.13
N ALA A 210 -9.69 -8.40 -1.21
CA ALA A 210 -8.25 -8.52 -1.34
C ALA A 210 -7.88 -9.37 -2.57
N VAL A 211 -7.07 -8.81 -3.48
CA VAL A 211 -6.61 -9.50 -4.70
C VAL A 211 -5.67 -10.67 -4.39
N ARG A 212 -4.98 -10.60 -3.25
CA ARG A 212 -4.09 -11.63 -2.71
C ARG A 212 -3.98 -11.43 -1.20
N GLY A 213 -3.75 -12.52 -0.47
CA GLY A 213 -3.56 -12.46 0.98
C GLY A 213 -2.27 -11.75 1.37
N GLY A 214 -2.22 -11.24 2.60
CA GLY A 214 -1.07 -10.49 3.11
C GLY A 214 -1.41 -9.78 4.41
N THR A 215 -0.53 -8.86 4.81
CA THR A 215 -0.69 -8.06 6.04
C THR A 215 -1.11 -6.65 5.67
N VAL A 216 -2.14 -6.12 6.34
CA VAL A 216 -2.55 -4.73 6.19
C VAL A 216 -1.49 -3.85 6.84
N THR A 217 -0.79 -3.07 6.03
CA THR A 217 0.28 -2.18 6.52
C THR A 217 -0.18 -0.75 6.68
N HIS A 218 -1.21 -0.33 5.94
CA HIS A 218 -1.73 1.04 5.99
C HIS A 218 -3.24 1.04 5.81
N LEU A 219 -3.92 1.90 6.57
CA LEU A 219 -5.37 1.94 6.63
C LEU A 219 -5.87 3.36 6.92
N LYS A 220 -6.71 3.88 6.01
CA LYS A 220 -7.50 5.09 6.23
C LYS A 220 -8.91 4.92 5.69
N MET A 221 -9.90 5.19 6.53
CA MET A 221 -11.32 4.92 6.27
C MET A 221 -12.27 5.96 6.91
N ASN A 222 -11.77 7.08 7.44
CA ASN A 222 -12.60 8.11 8.10
C ASN A 222 -13.01 9.26 7.19
N SER A 223 -12.46 9.36 5.99
CA SER A 223 -12.78 10.49 5.12
C SER A 223 -14.15 10.30 4.48
N THR A 224 -14.89 11.39 4.38
CA THR A 224 -16.11 11.51 3.59
C THR A 224 -15.93 12.49 2.42
N ARG A 225 -14.72 13.03 2.23
CA ARG A 225 -14.41 14.08 1.25
C ARG A 225 -13.74 13.50 0.02
N GLY A 226 -14.11 14.02 -1.15
CA GLY A 226 -13.42 13.80 -2.41
C GLY A 226 -13.67 14.96 -3.38
N CYS A 227 -12.77 15.13 -4.35
CA CYS A 227 -12.91 16.10 -5.43
C CYS A 227 -12.06 15.72 -6.64
N GLY A 228 -12.41 16.27 -7.81
CA GLY A 228 -11.71 16.01 -9.08
C GLY A 228 -10.33 16.69 -9.21
N THR A 229 -9.76 17.22 -8.13
CA THR A 229 -8.44 17.88 -8.15
C THR A 229 -7.50 17.29 -7.11
N SER A 230 -6.19 17.45 -7.34
CA SER A 230 -5.15 16.97 -6.43
C SER A 230 -5.20 17.59 -5.02
N SER A 231 -5.99 18.65 -4.81
CA SER A 231 -6.20 19.25 -3.50
C SER A 231 -6.83 18.29 -2.48
N CYS A 232 -7.55 17.26 -2.94
CA CYS A 232 -8.15 16.22 -2.10
C CYS A 232 -7.27 14.98 -1.96
N VAL A 233 -6.03 14.95 -2.46
CA VAL A 233 -5.19 13.73 -2.47
C VAL A 233 -5.05 13.08 -1.09
N ASN A 234 -4.97 13.87 -0.02
CA ASN A 234 -4.85 13.37 1.35
C ASN A 234 -6.20 13.02 2.00
N ASP A 235 -7.34 13.29 1.35
CA ASP A 235 -8.66 12.84 1.77
C ASP A 235 -8.98 11.41 1.31
N THR A 236 -8.13 10.78 0.50
CA THR A 236 -8.32 9.41 0.03
C THR A 236 -8.41 8.43 1.20
N ASN A 237 -9.44 7.58 1.20
CA ASN A 237 -9.45 6.37 2.02
C ASN A 237 -8.77 5.25 1.25
N LEU A 238 -7.99 4.45 1.97
CA LEU A 238 -7.13 3.44 1.40
C LEU A 238 -6.95 2.24 2.33
N VAL A 239 -6.64 1.11 1.71
CA VAL A 239 -6.04 -0.06 2.36
C VAL A 239 -4.79 -0.42 1.58
N VAL A 240 -3.70 -0.76 2.27
CA VAL A 240 -2.48 -1.32 1.66
C VAL A 240 -2.21 -2.69 2.26
N VAL A 241 -2.03 -3.69 1.41
CA VAL A 241 -1.77 -5.08 1.79
C VAL A 241 -0.39 -5.49 1.29
N ASP A 242 0.55 -5.71 2.21
CA ASP A 242 1.87 -6.27 1.93
C ASP A 242 1.78 -7.80 1.78
N HIS A 243 2.25 -8.33 0.65
CA HIS A 243 2.18 -9.75 0.33
C HIS A 243 3.38 -10.55 0.88
N GLY A 244 4.34 -9.90 1.54
CA GLY A 244 5.51 -10.56 2.13
C GLY A 244 6.60 -10.95 1.14
N ASP A 245 6.39 -10.77 -0.17
CA ASP A 245 7.35 -11.06 -1.23
C ASP A 245 8.03 -9.80 -1.80
N GLY A 246 7.96 -8.69 -1.06
CA GLY A 246 8.47 -7.40 -1.49
C GLY A 246 7.54 -6.64 -2.44
N THR A 247 6.29 -7.09 -2.60
CA THR A 247 5.22 -6.37 -3.27
C THR A 247 4.04 -6.07 -2.33
N HIS A 248 3.31 -4.99 -2.59
CA HIS A 248 2.06 -4.67 -1.92
C HIS A 248 0.99 -4.24 -2.92
N ALA A 249 -0.26 -4.53 -2.60
CA ALA A 249 -1.42 -3.99 -3.30
C ALA A 249 -2.01 -2.79 -2.55
N THR A 250 -2.31 -1.73 -3.28
CA THR A 250 -2.94 -0.50 -2.76
C THR A 250 -4.31 -0.33 -3.39
N TYR A 251 -5.33 -0.15 -2.55
CA TYR A 251 -6.73 0.04 -2.92
C TYR A 251 -7.14 1.45 -2.48
N LEU A 252 -7.57 2.31 -3.40
CA LEU A 252 -7.92 3.70 -3.11
C LEU A 252 -9.39 4.03 -3.34
N HIS A 253 -9.75 5.26 -2.99
CA HIS A 253 -11.06 5.87 -3.16
C HIS A 253 -12.18 5.16 -2.39
N LEU A 254 -11.83 4.40 -1.35
CA LEU A 254 -12.80 3.64 -0.55
C LEU A 254 -13.84 4.57 0.13
N GLN A 255 -15.05 4.08 0.30
CA GLN A 255 -16.10 4.78 1.03
C GLN A 255 -15.81 4.76 2.53
N GLY A 256 -15.85 5.94 3.17
CA GLY A 256 -15.60 6.05 4.62
C GLY A 256 -16.59 5.23 5.45
N GLY A 257 -16.13 4.70 6.58
CA GLY A 257 -16.93 3.89 7.49
C GLY A 257 -17.30 2.49 6.98
N THR A 258 -16.78 2.05 5.83
CA THR A 258 -17.13 0.75 5.23
C THR A 258 -16.06 -0.33 5.40
N LEU A 259 -15.16 -0.18 6.38
CA LEU A 259 -14.08 -1.14 6.62
C LEU A 259 -14.61 -2.57 6.75
N GLY A 260 -14.00 -3.50 6.01
CA GLY A 260 -14.39 -4.90 6.02
C GLY A 260 -14.28 -5.55 7.42
N PRO A 261 -15.15 -6.52 7.75
CA PRO A 261 -15.05 -7.25 9.01
C PRO A 261 -13.69 -7.93 9.19
N GLY A 262 -13.10 -7.78 10.37
CA GLY A 262 -11.80 -8.38 10.71
C GLY A 262 -10.60 -7.74 10.01
N VAL A 263 -10.81 -6.68 9.23
CA VAL A 263 -9.71 -5.90 8.64
C VAL A 263 -9.23 -4.90 9.68
N THR A 264 -7.99 -5.05 10.11
CA THR A 264 -7.35 -4.15 11.08
C THR A 264 -5.96 -3.80 10.58
N CYS A 265 -5.47 -2.62 10.97
CA CYS A 265 -4.07 -2.26 10.77
C CYS A 265 -3.18 -3.33 11.45
N GLY A 266 -2.24 -3.93 10.73
CA GLY A 266 -1.32 -4.96 11.22
C GLY A 266 -1.92 -6.37 11.15
N GLY A 267 -3.22 -6.48 10.91
CA GLY A 267 -3.91 -7.75 10.74
C GLY A 267 -3.63 -8.39 9.38
N THR A 268 -3.78 -9.71 9.33
CA THR A 268 -3.71 -10.46 8.08
C THR A 268 -5.06 -10.48 7.38
N VAL A 269 -5.05 -10.39 6.05
CA VAL A 269 -6.21 -10.64 5.19
C VAL A 269 -5.96 -11.81 4.25
N THR A 270 -7.02 -12.53 3.93
CA THR A 270 -6.99 -13.61 2.92
C THR A 270 -7.50 -13.11 1.57
N ARG A 271 -7.06 -13.72 0.47
CA ARG A 271 -7.60 -13.42 -0.87
C ARG A 271 -9.13 -13.60 -0.87
N GLY A 272 -9.85 -12.63 -1.43
CA GLY A 272 -11.32 -12.64 -1.44
C GLY A 272 -11.97 -12.08 -0.16
N GLN A 273 -11.20 -11.79 0.89
CA GLN A 273 -11.73 -11.10 2.07
C GLN A 273 -12.12 -9.67 1.71
N VAL A 274 -13.31 -9.23 2.15
CA VAL A 274 -13.79 -7.86 1.95
C VAL A 274 -12.88 -6.88 2.70
N LEU A 275 -12.42 -5.86 2.00
CA LEU A 275 -11.59 -4.77 2.54
C LEU A 275 -12.43 -3.51 2.82
N GLY A 276 -13.40 -3.24 1.96
CA GLY A 276 -14.37 -2.16 2.13
C GLY A 276 -15.24 -1.99 0.89
N THR A 277 -15.83 -0.82 0.71
CA THR A 277 -16.69 -0.51 -0.44
C THR A 277 -16.05 0.56 -1.31
N ALA A 278 -16.11 0.40 -2.64
CA ALA A 278 -15.68 1.43 -3.58
C ALA A 278 -16.48 2.71 -3.37
N GLY A 279 -15.78 3.85 -3.39
CA GLY A 279 -16.36 5.17 -3.18
C GLY A 279 -15.71 6.20 -4.10
N THR A 280 -15.72 7.46 -3.68
CA THR A 280 -15.17 8.59 -4.45
C THR A 280 -14.32 9.51 -3.55
N THR A 281 -13.72 8.98 -2.49
CA THR A 281 -12.93 9.79 -1.56
C THR A 281 -11.58 10.18 -2.15
N GLY A 282 -11.07 11.34 -1.76
CA GLY A 282 -9.79 11.82 -2.23
C GLY A 282 -9.80 12.48 -3.62
N TRP A 283 -8.68 12.41 -4.33
CA TRP A 283 -8.61 12.89 -5.72
C TRP A 283 -9.29 11.90 -6.65
N SER A 284 -10.58 12.11 -6.90
CA SER A 284 -11.41 11.21 -7.70
C SER A 284 -12.55 11.99 -8.38
N THR A 285 -12.90 11.60 -9.59
CA THR A 285 -13.98 12.21 -10.40
C THR A 285 -15.31 11.46 -10.28
N GLY A 286 -15.33 10.28 -9.64
CA GLY A 286 -16.53 9.46 -9.50
C GLY A 286 -16.27 8.15 -8.78
N ILE A 287 -17.32 7.36 -8.53
CA ILE A 287 -17.18 6.11 -7.78
C ILE A 287 -16.42 5.05 -8.60
N HIS A 288 -15.23 4.68 -8.13
CA HIS A 288 -14.40 3.63 -8.72
C HIS A 288 -13.42 3.06 -7.68
N LEU A 289 -12.79 1.94 -8.02
CA LEU A 289 -11.60 1.43 -7.34
C LEU A 289 -10.38 1.76 -8.19
N HIS A 290 -9.42 2.49 -7.62
CA HIS A 290 -8.04 2.49 -8.11
C HIS A 290 -7.27 1.38 -7.41
N LEU A 291 -6.69 0.49 -8.21
CA LEU A 291 -5.84 -0.61 -7.76
C LEU A 291 -4.47 -0.49 -8.40
N GLN A 292 -3.42 -0.67 -7.60
CA GLN A 292 -2.07 -0.86 -8.10
C GLN A 292 -1.32 -1.88 -7.26
N VAL A 293 -0.31 -2.50 -7.85
CA VAL A 293 0.70 -3.28 -7.12
C VAL A 293 2.04 -2.59 -7.29
N SER A 294 2.77 -2.37 -6.20
CA SER A 294 4.07 -1.70 -6.20
C SER A 294 5.11 -2.49 -5.41
N ARG A 295 6.40 -2.19 -5.64
CA ARG A 295 7.45 -2.63 -4.73
C ARG A 295 7.23 -2.03 -3.34
N VAL A 296 7.50 -2.81 -2.29
CA VAL A 296 7.44 -2.32 -0.91
C VAL A 296 8.47 -1.21 -0.70
N HIS A 297 8.10 -0.20 0.09
CA HIS A 297 8.95 0.94 0.38
C HIS A 297 10.08 0.53 1.34
N ALA A 298 11.20 0.02 0.81
CA ALA A 298 12.35 -0.42 1.60
C ALA A 298 12.95 0.76 2.38
N GLY A 299 12.93 0.68 3.72
CA GLY A 299 13.51 1.70 4.60
C GLY A 299 12.68 2.97 4.76
N ALA A 300 11.56 3.14 4.04
CA ALA A 300 10.57 4.10 4.49
C ALA A 300 10.18 3.70 5.92
N PRO A 301 9.94 4.67 6.83
CA PRO A 301 9.16 4.32 8.00
C PRO A 301 7.92 3.68 7.42
N ARG A 302 7.76 2.37 7.61
CA ARG A 302 6.44 1.82 7.54
C ARG A 302 5.71 2.75 8.50
N CYS A 303 4.69 3.47 8.02
CA CYS A 303 3.67 3.98 8.92
C CYS A 303 2.98 2.71 9.40
N GLU A 304 3.74 2.00 10.21
CA GLU A 304 3.62 0.63 10.59
C GLU A 304 2.37 0.71 11.43
N CYS A 305 1.51 -0.26 11.31
CA CYS A 305 0.57 -0.55 12.37
C CYS A 305 1.31 -0.96 13.68
N GLY A 306 2.55 -0.49 13.91
CA GLY A 306 3.48 -0.71 15.00
C GLY A 306 3.79 -2.18 15.31
N PRO A 307 4.84 -2.43 16.10
CA PRO A 307 4.89 -3.65 16.93
C PRO A 307 3.78 -3.66 18.01
N THR A 308 3.04 -2.56 18.19
CA THR A 308 1.98 -2.37 19.20
C THR A 308 0.64 -1.85 18.64
N GLY A 309 0.45 -1.73 17.32
CA GLY A 309 -0.79 -1.14 16.77
C GLY A 309 -0.76 0.38 16.56
N GLN A 310 0.30 1.11 16.98
CA GLN A 310 0.23 2.57 17.17
C GLN A 310 1.06 3.46 16.22
N GLY A 311 1.74 2.94 15.20
CA GLY A 311 2.59 3.78 14.33
C GLY A 311 1.83 4.72 13.37
N CYS A 312 0.54 4.52 13.19
CA CYS A 312 -0.46 5.50 12.75
C CYS A 312 -1.79 4.98 13.29
N ALA A 313 -2.61 5.79 13.96
CA ALA A 313 -3.97 5.36 14.21
C ALA A 313 -4.61 5.03 12.86
N ALA A 314 -5.39 3.94 12.79
CA ALA A 314 -6.25 3.71 11.62
C ALA A 314 -6.91 5.05 11.32
N ASN A 315 -6.77 5.55 10.09
CA ASN A 315 -7.24 6.85 9.62
C ASN A 315 -6.28 8.06 9.63
N THR A 316 -4.99 7.90 9.97
CA THR A 316 -4.05 9.04 9.94
C THR A 316 -3.05 9.04 8.79
N VAL A 317 -3.04 8.00 7.94
CA VAL A 317 -2.04 7.86 6.86
C VAL A 317 -2.37 8.78 5.65
N PRO A 318 -1.48 9.71 5.26
CA PRO A 318 -1.64 10.49 4.03
C PRO A 318 -1.36 9.61 2.80
N TRP A 319 -2.23 9.67 1.78
CA TRP A 319 -2.01 8.93 0.51
C TRP A 319 -0.75 9.37 -0.21
N ALA A 320 -0.36 10.65 -0.14
CA ALA A 320 0.84 11.16 -0.80
C ALA A 320 2.12 10.37 -0.45
N ASN A 321 2.14 9.68 0.70
CA ASN A 321 3.26 8.84 1.13
C ASN A 321 3.40 7.51 0.37
N PHE A 322 2.35 7.07 -0.32
CA PHE A 322 2.29 5.81 -1.09
C PHE A 322 2.16 6.05 -2.59
N TRP A 323 2.34 7.31 -3.00
CA TRP A 323 2.39 7.67 -4.40
C TRP A 323 3.52 6.90 -5.08
N SER A 324 3.22 6.26 -6.21
CA SER A 324 4.23 5.52 -6.97
C SER A 324 5.36 6.46 -7.39
N SER A 325 6.60 6.04 -7.19
CA SER A 325 7.79 6.83 -7.53
C SER A 325 8.87 5.95 -8.16
N ALA A 326 9.92 6.55 -8.70
CA ALA A 326 11.05 5.80 -9.27
C ALA A 326 11.72 4.85 -8.26
N ALA A 327 11.64 5.15 -6.95
CA ALA A 327 12.11 4.26 -5.90
C ALA A 327 11.19 3.05 -5.69
N TYR A 328 9.87 3.26 -5.85
CA TYR A 328 8.84 2.26 -5.59
C TYR A 328 7.80 2.25 -6.72
N PRO A 329 8.24 1.86 -7.93
CA PRO A 329 7.36 1.88 -9.09
C PRO A 329 6.29 0.81 -8.94
N THR A 330 5.18 1.04 -9.62
CA THR A 330 4.19 -0.02 -9.86
C THR A 330 4.84 -1.18 -10.63
N VAL A 331 4.41 -2.40 -10.36
CA VAL A 331 4.94 -3.63 -10.95
C VAL A 331 3.87 -4.32 -11.78
N ALA A 332 4.31 -4.93 -12.87
CA ALA A 332 3.44 -5.73 -13.71
C ALA A 332 2.97 -6.97 -12.95
N VAL A 333 1.66 -7.18 -12.89
CA VAL A 333 1.06 -8.40 -12.34
C VAL A 333 0.04 -8.98 -13.32
N SER A 334 -0.31 -10.24 -13.12
CA SER A 334 -1.40 -10.91 -13.82
C SER A 334 -2.42 -11.40 -12.80
N PHE A 335 -3.69 -11.39 -13.19
CA PHE A 335 -4.77 -12.00 -12.42
C PHE A 335 -5.12 -13.36 -13.04
N ASP A 336 -5.57 -14.32 -12.22
CA ASP A 336 -6.04 -15.63 -12.69
C ASP A 336 -7.06 -15.49 -13.83
N GLU A 337 -7.99 -14.56 -13.67
CA GLU A 337 -9.09 -14.33 -14.61
C GLU A 337 -8.69 -13.40 -15.76
N TRP A 338 -7.56 -12.70 -15.63
CA TRP A 338 -7.11 -11.68 -16.58
C TRP A 338 -5.58 -11.66 -16.69
N ALA A 339 -5.04 -12.65 -17.41
CA ALA A 339 -3.60 -12.78 -17.64
C ALA A 339 -3.01 -11.58 -18.42
N ALA A 340 -3.83 -10.90 -19.23
CA ALA A 340 -3.42 -9.75 -20.03
C ALA A 340 -3.33 -8.42 -19.25
N ALA A 341 -3.52 -8.43 -17.92
CA ALA A 341 -3.47 -7.23 -17.09
C ALA A 341 -2.14 -6.47 -17.22
N SER A 342 -1.02 -7.19 -17.28
CA SER A 342 0.33 -6.62 -17.47
C SER A 342 0.60 -6.08 -18.89
N THR A 343 -0.26 -6.38 -19.85
CA THR A 343 -0.13 -5.93 -21.23
C THR A 343 -0.96 -4.67 -21.44
N CYS A 344 -0.33 -3.52 -21.23
CA CYS A 344 -0.99 -2.22 -21.34
C CYS A 344 -1.40 -1.90 -22.77
N GLY A 345 -2.60 -1.32 -22.93
CA GLY A 345 -3.13 -1.01 -24.26
C GLY A 345 -4.21 0.07 -24.29
N ASN A 346 -4.23 0.99 -23.31
CA ASN A 346 -5.24 2.06 -23.19
C ASN A 346 -6.68 1.51 -23.29
N ARG A 347 -6.92 0.34 -22.69
CA ARG A 347 -8.18 -0.39 -22.85
C ARG A 347 -9.29 0.23 -22.02
N ARG A 348 -10.49 0.26 -22.58
CA ARG A 348 -11.75 0.43 -21.84
C ARG A 348 -12.66 -0.74 -22.17
N MET A 349 -12.83 -1.66 -21.23
CA MET A 349 -13.47 -2.95 -21.52
C MET A 349 -14.31 -3.47 -20.37
N ALA A 350 -15.25 -4.34 -20.69
CA ALA A 350 -15.87 -5.20 -19.69
C ALA A 350 -14.83 -6.19 -19.16
N MET A 351 -14.77 -6.32 -17.85
CA MET A 351 -13.84 -7.24 -17.20
C MET A 351 -14.37 -8.68 -17.25
N PRO A 352 -13.48 -9.68 -17.35
CA PRO A 352 -13.88 -11.06 -17.15
C PRO A 352 -14.46 -11.26 -15.72
N PRO A 353 -15.33 -12.26 -15.52
CA PRO A 353 -15.88 -12.54 -14.21
C PRO A 353 -14.78 -12.87 -13.19
N SER A 354 -14.86 -12.27 -12.00
CA SER A 354 -14.03 -12.67 -10.86
C SER A 354 -14.41 -14.06 -10.36
N GLN A 355 -13.43 -14.80 -9.85
CA GLN A 355 -13.62 -16.08 -9.18
C GLN A 355 -13.38 -16.01 -7.66
N ASN A 356 -13.40 -14.81 -7.06
CA ASN A 356 -13.37 -14.62 -5.60
C ASN A 356 -14.71 -14.90 -4.93
#